data_AF-A0A2M7ZPC4-F1
#
_entry.id   AF-A0A2M7ZPC4-F1
#
_cell.length_a   1.000
_cell.length_b   1.000
_cell.length_c   1.000
_cell.angle_alpha   90.00
_cell.angle_beta   90.00
_cell.angle_gamma   90.00
#
_symmetry.space_group_name_H-M   'P 1'
#
loop_
_entity.id
_entity.type
_entity.pdbx_description
1 polymer ?
#
loop_
_entity_poly.entity_id
_entity_poly.type
_entity_poly.pdbx_seq_one_letter_code
_entity_poly.pdbx_strand_id
1 'polypeptide(L)'
;MTALERKEFQRLLFQSTFCLMACDGHIDDREVAEIRRMDKASIYFQGIDLSNELDELLNDLKEKGKHIVEELFKSLENLNLSSVQELLILEVSFRLIHADEKVDENEIKFLRLLRSKLKLHDEIIRDRFGAVEYLFDKDYSKDIVKEETHKDFFSTLAIPEFKTLAEYDFSRMMKE
;
A
#
# COMPACT_ATOMS: atom_id res chain seq x y z
N MET A 1 8.57 12.24 16.74
CA MET A 1 7.28 12.19 16.03
C MET A 1 6.22 12.84 16.91
N THR A 2 5.65 13.95 16.46
CA THR A 2 4.51 14.62 17.11
C THR A 2 3.24 13.78 16.95
N ALA A 3 2.17 14.12 17.68
CA ALA A 3 0.88 13.44 17.51
C ALA A 3 0.29 13.63 16.10
N LEU A 4 0.54 14.79 15.48
CA LEU A 4 0.08 15.09 14.11
C LEU A 4 0.86 14.26 13.08
N GLU A 5 2.20 14.26 13.16
CA GLU A 5 3.05 13.46 12.27
C GLU A 5 2.75 11.96 12.40
N ARG A 6 2.42 11.49 13.61
CA ARG A 6 1.95 10.12 13.83
C ARG A 6 0.67 9.85 13.04
N LYS A 7 -0.34 10.72 13.17
CA LYS A 7 -1.64 10.55 12.52
C LYS A 7 -1.52 10.60 10.98
N GLU A 8 -0.69 11.51 10.46
CA GLU A 8 -0.43 11.61 9.02
C GLU A 8 0.23 10.34 8.48
N PHE A 9 1.24 9.84 9.18
CA PHE A 9 1.88 8.58 8.80
C PHE A 9 0.93 7.38 8.91
N GLN A 10 0.11 7.33 9.95
CA GLN A 10 -0.90 6.31 10.14
C GLN A 10 -1.89 6.24 8.97
N ARG A 11 -2.39 7.40 8.53
CA ARG A 11 -3.25 7.50 7.34
C ARG A 11 -2.54 7.08 6.07
N LEU A 12 -1.28 7.50 5.89
CA LEU A 12 -0.48 7.12 4.73
C LEU A 12 -0.27 5.60 4.66
N LEU A 13 0.07 4.98 5.80
CA LEU A 13 0.25 3.53 5.91
C LEU A 13 -1.04 2.82 5.51
N PHE A 14 -2.17 3.29 6.02
CA PHE A 14 -3.47 2.70 5.73
C PHE A 14 -3.91 2.89 4.27
N GLN A 15 -3.73 4.09 3.71
CA GLN A 15 -3.96 4.37 2.30
C GLN A 15 -3.11 3.48 1.38
N SER A 16 -1.84 3.25 1.75
CA SER A 16 -0.95 2.35 1.01
C SER A 16 -1.50 0.92 1.00
N THR A 17 -2.00 0.44 2.13
CA THR A 17 -2.60 -0.90 2.23
C THR A 17 -3.88 -1.04 1.42
N PHE A 18 -4.75 -0.05 1.51
CA PHE A 18 -6.02 -0.04 0.80
C PHE A 18 -5.81 -0.03 -0.71
N CYS A 19 -4.93 0.86 -1.20
CA CYS A 19 -4.66 0.94 -2.63
C CYS A 19 -4.05 -0.36 -3.17
N LEU A 20 -3.19 -1.04 -2.40
CA LEU A 20 -2.61 -2.31 -2.80
C LEU A 20 -3.69 -3.39 -3.00
N MET A 21 -4.53 -3.62 -1.98
CA MET A 21 -5.63 -4.60 -2.07
C MET A 21 -6.58 -4.27 -3.22
N ALA A 22 -6.93 -2.99 -3.37
CA ALA A 22 -7.87 -2.58 -4.39
C ALA A 22 -7.30 -2.60 -5.82
N CYS A 23 -6.00 -2.84 -6.05
CA CYS A 23 -5.39 -2.66 -7.38
C CYS A 23 -5.89 -3.64 -8.45
N ASP A 24 -6.36 -4.82 -8.07
CA ASP A 24 -6.72 -5.90 -9.01
C ASP A 24 -8.20 -5.91 -9.40
N GLY A 25 -9.07 -5.14 -8.73
CA GLY A 25 -10.52 -5.18 -8.94
C GLY A 25 -11.31 -5.77 -7.79
N HIS A 26 -10.64 -6.38 -6.84
CA HIS A 26 -11.19 -7.26 -5.82
C HIS A 26 -10.61 -6.90 -4.45
N ILE A 27 -11.34 -7.22 -3.39
CA ILE A 27 -10.83 -7.14 -2.02
C ILE A 27 -11.23 -8.46 -1.38
N ASP A 28 -10.25 -9.29 -1.02
CA ASP A 28 -10.46 -10.61 -0.44
C ASP A 28 -10.57 -10.51 1.09
N ASP A 29 -11.45 -11.32 1.69
CA ASP A 29 -11.65 -11.37 3.14
C ASP A 29 -10.35 -11.67 3.93
N ARG A 30 -9.39 -12.38 3.31
CA ARG A 30 -8.09 -12.72 3.90
C ARG A 30 -7.16 -11.52 4.00
N GLU A 31 -7.19 -10.61 3.03
CA GLU A 31 -6.42 -9.36 3.06
C GLU A 31 -6.97 -8.44 4.16
N VAL A 32 -8.30 -8.30 4.22
CA VAL A 32 -8.98 -7.56 5.27
C VAL A 32 -8.70 -8.15 6.65
N ALA A 33 -8.70 -9.48 6.77
CA ALA A 33 -8.32 -10.15 8.02
C ALA A 33 -6.86 -9.87 8.41
N GLU A 34 -5.94 -9.78 7.45
CA GLU A 34 -4.54 -9.45 7.72
C GLU A 34 -4.39 -8.02 8.24
N ILE A 35 -5.11 -7.04 7.66
CA ILE A 35 -5.15 -5.67 8.20
C ILE A 35 -5.63 -5.65 9.66
N ARG A 36 -6.66 -6.42 10.01
CA ARG A 36 -7.12 -6.52 11.40
C ARG A 36 -6.12 -7.17 12.33
N ARG A 37 -5.40 -8.19 11.87
CA ARG A 37 -4.33 -8.79 12.68
C ARG A 37 -3.23 -7.77 12.93
N MET A 38 -2.89 -6.97 11.92
CA MET A 38 -1.91 -5.90 12.05
C MET A 38 -2.41 -4.80 12.99
N ASP A 39 -3.69 -4.44 12.96
CA ASP A 39 -4.32 -3.53 13.93
C ASP A 39 -4.10 -3.95 15.38
N LYS A 40 -4.49 -5.20 15.66
CA LYS A 40 -4.45 -5.77 17.01
C LYS A 40 -3.01 -5.99 17.50
N ALA A 41 -2.06 -6.22 16.58
CA ALA A 41 -0.68 -6.57 16.93
C ALA A 41 0.30 -5.38 16.89
N SER A 42 -0.03 -4.30 16.19
CA SER A 42 0.92 -3.23 15.88
C SER A 42 0.56 -1.92 16.55
N ILE A 43 1.52 -1.34 17.28
CA ILE A 43 1.39 0.01 17.85
C ILE A 43 1.13 1.10 16.80
N TYR A 44 1.38 0.80 15.52
CA TYR A 44 1.25 1.75 14.42
C TYR A 44 -0.19 1.92 13.96
N PHE A 45 -1.07 0.94 14.15
CA PHE A 45 -2.49 1.09 13.83
C PHE A 45 -3.34 1.45 15.07
N GLN A 46 -2.74 1.37 16.25
CA GLN A 46 -3.42 1.68 17.51
C GLN A 46 -4.03 3.10 17.52
N GLY A 47 -5.32 3.15 17.83
CA GLY A 47 -6.10 4.38 17.97
C GLY A 47 -6.67 4.93 16.67
N ILE A 48 -6.51 4.22 15.55
CA ILE A 48 -7.22 4.48 14.30
C ILE A 48 -8.51 3.66 14.33
N ASP A 49 -9.62 4.26 13.95
CA ASP A 49 -10.84 3.51 13.64
C ASP A 49 -10.73 2.99 12.20
N LEU A 50 -10.16 1.79 12.05
CA LEU A 50 -9.87 1.23 10.73
C LEU A 50 -11.12 1.00 9.88
N SER A 51 -12.26 0.69 10.51
CA SER A 51 -13.51 0.50 9.79
C SER A 51 -13.97 1.81 9.16
N ASN A 52 -13.97 2.90 9.94
CA ASN A 52 -14.32 4.21 9.41
C ASN A 52 -13.32 4.68 8.34
N GLU A 53 -12.03 4.44 8.54
CA GLU A 53 -11.01 4.84 7.56
C GLU A 53 -11.15 4.03 6.25
N LEU A 54 -11.55 2.75 6.30
CA LEU A 54 -11.85 1.97 5.08
C LEU A 54 -13.09 2.50 4.38
N ASP A 55 -14.14 2.82 5.12
CA ASP A 55 -15.35 3.41 4.55
C ASP A 55 -15.05 4.76 3.87
N GLU A 56 -14.22 5.59 4.49
CA GLU A 56 -13.72 6.84 3.89
C GLU A 56 -12.93 6.57 2.60
N LEU A 57 -11.99 5.61 2.61
CA LEU A 57 -11.18 5.28 1.44
C LEU A 57 -11.97 4.64 0.30
N LEU A 58 -13.01 3.86 0.60
CA LEU A 58 -13.94 3.35 -0.40
C LEU A 58 -14.76 4.46 -1.04
N ASN A 59 -15.21 5.43 -0.23
CA ASN A 59 -15.95 6.57 -0.75
C ASN A 59 -15.02 7.42 -1.64
N ASP A 60 -13.79 7.66 -1.20
CA ASP A 60 -12.76 8.32 -2.01
C ASP A 60 -12.47 7.54 -3.30
N LEU A 61 -12.36 6.22 -3.24
CA LEU A 61 -12.17 5.38 -4.43
C LEU A 61 -13.37 5.44 -5.38
N LYS A 62 -14.61 5.47 -4.87
CA LYS A 62 -15.83 5.62 -5.67
C LYS A 62 -15.92 6.98 -6.34
N GLU A 63 -15.49 8.05 -5.67
CA GLU A 63 -15.55 9.41 -6.18
C GLU A 63 -14.39 9.72 -7.14
N LYS A 64 -13.18 9.32 -6.77
CA LYS A 64 -11.92 9.71 -7.43
C LYS A 64 -11.38 8.62 -8.36
N GLY A 65 -11.82 7.37 -8.22
CA GLY A 65 -11.28 6.23 -8.96
C GLY A 65 -9.77 6.09 -8.77
N LYS A 66 -9.04 5.89 -9.87
CA LYS A 66 -7.58 5.75 -9.87
C LYS A 66 -6.80 6.95 -9.31
N HIS A 67 -7.43 8.13 -9.21
CA HIS A 67 -6.76 9.32 -8.66
C HIS A 67 -6.40 9.18 -7.18
N ILE A 68 -7.05 8.29 -6.42
CA ILE A 68 -6.67 8.00 -5.03
C ILE A 68 -5.21 7.50 -4.93
N VAL A 69 -4.76 6.75 -5.93
CA VAL A 69 -3.39 6.25 -6.01
C VAL A 69 -2.43 7.42 -6.28
N GLU A 70 -2.80 8.37 -7.15
CA GLU A 70 -2.01 9.58 -7.37
C GLU A 70 -1.88 10.45 -6.10
N GLU A 71 -2.96 10.57 -5.32
CA GLU A 71 -2.97 11.29 -4.04
C GLU A 71 -2.08 10.62 -2.99
N LEU A 72 -2.10 9.28 -2.91
CA LEU A 72 -1.19 8.52 -2.07
C LEU A 72 0.27 8.82 -2.42
N PHE A 73 0.63 8.75 -3.71
CA PHE A 73 2.01 8.96 -4.13
C PHE A 73 2.49 10.39 -3.94
N LYS A 74 1.62 11.39 -4.14
CA LYS A 74 1.91 12.77 -3.75
C LYS A 74 2.15 12.89 -2.24
N SER A 75 1.37 12.18 -1.43
CA SER A 75 1.52 12.19 0.03
C SER A 75 2.82 11.54 0.48
N LEU A 76 3.23 10.43 -0.15
CA LEU A 76 4.53 9.78 0.04
C LEU A 76 5.70 10.74 -0.23
N GLU A 77 5.61 11.56 -1.28
CA GLU A 77 6.67 12.51 -1.64
C GLU A 77 6.72 13.73 -0.71
N ASN A 78 5.56 14.17 -0.22
CA ASN A 78 5.46 15.36 0.63
C ASN A 78 5.83 15.09 2.10
N LEU A 79 5.68 13.84 2.56
CA LEU A 79 6.00 13.47 3.94
C LEU A 79 7.50 13.14 4.09
N ASN A 80 8.11 13.69 5.14
CA ASN A 80 9.49 13.36 5.47
C ASN A 80 9.56 12.06 6.30
N LEU A 81 9.45 10.93 5.62
CA LEU A 81 9.47 9.61 6.25
C LEU A 81 10.89 9.23 6.73
N SER A 82 10.95 8.62 7.92
CA SER A 82 12.15 7.93 8.39
C SER A 82 12.28 6.55 7.75
N SER A 83 13.49 5.99 7.72
CA SER A 83 13.71 4.64 7.18
C SER A 83 12.86 3.57 7.90
N VAL A 84 12.57 3.75 9.18
CA VAL A 84 11.68 2.83 9.94
C VAL A 84 10.24 2.91 9.41
N GLN A 85 9.76 4.11 9.09
CA GLN A 85 8.43 4.30 8.53
C GLN A 85 8.33 3.73 7.10
N GLU A 86 9.34 3.96 6.27
CA GLU A 86 9.40 3.39 4.93
C GLU A 86 9.48 1.85 4.96
N LEU A 87 10.24 1.28 5.89
CA LEU A 87 10.30 -0.16 6.09
C LEU A 87 8.97 -0.73 6.56
N LEU A 88 8.25 -0.01 7.41
CA LEU A 88 6.93 -0.45 7.86
C LEU A 88 5.92 -0.46 6.71
N ILE A 89 5.95 0.55 5.83
CA ILE A 89 5.12 0.57 4.62
C ILE A 89 5.36 -0.71 3.80
N LEU A 90 6.63 -1.05 3.52
CA LEU A 90 6.97 -2.27 2.79
C LEU A 90 6.57 -3.55 3.53
N GLU A 91 6.80 -3.61 4.84
CA GLU A 91 6.46 -4.78 5.66
C GLU A 91 4.97 -5.10 5.57
N VAL A 92 4.13 -4.08 5.72
CA VAL A 92 2.68 -4.22 5.65
C VAL A 92 2.24 -4.58 4.23
N SER A 93 2.82 -3.95 3.19
CA SER A 93 2.53 -4.30 1.80
C SER A 93 2.89 -5.75 1.46
N PHE A 94 4.03 -6.26 1.93
CA PHE A 94 4.42 -7.66 1.70
C PHE A 94 3.53 -8.66 2.42
N ARG A 95 3.00 -8.31 3.60
CA ARG A 95 2.06 -9.16 4.31
C ARG A 95 0.73 -9.28 3.58
N LEU A 96 0.27 -8.20 2.96
CA LEU A 96 -1.01 -8.16 2.23
C LEU A 96 -0.96 -8.91 0.91
N ILE A 97 0.06 -8.64 0.08
CA ILE A 97 0.20 -9.30 -1.22
C ILE A 97 0.39 -10.83 -1.13
N HIS A 98 0.66 -11.34 0.07
CA HIS A 98 0.78 -12.78 0.34
C HIS A 98 -0.39 -13.34 1.16
N ALA A 99 -1.40 -12.52 1.50
CA ALA A 99 -2.51 -12.92 2.35
C ALA A 99 -3.51 -13.84 1.62
N ASP A 100 -3.68 -13.67 0.31
CA ASP A 100 -4.71 -14.34 -0.48
C ASP A 100 -4.17 -15.47 -1.40
N GLU A 101 -2.90 -15.85 -1.23
CA GLU A 101 -2.13 -16.84 -2.01
C GLU A 101 -1.99 -16.53 -3.53
N LYS A 102 -2.48 -15.39 -4.00
CA LYS A 102 -2.48 -15.04 -5.42
C LYS A 102 -1.99 -13.62 -5.65
N VAL A 103 -0.71 -13.49 -5.98
CA VAL A 103 -0.12 -12.21 -6.38
C VAL A 103 -0.57 -11.82 -7.79
N ASP A 104 -1.27 -10.70 -7.93
CA ASP A 104 -1.71 -10.11 -9.19
C ASP A 104 -0.64 -9.17 -9.81
N GLU A 105 -0.67 -9.02 -11.14
CA GLU A 105 0.27 -8.13 -11.84
C GLU A 105 0.11 -6.66 -11.45
N ASN A 106 -1.12 -6.20 -11.19
CA ASN A 106 -1.37 -4.82 -10.77
C ASN A 106 -0.83 -4.55 -9.36
N GLU A 107 -0.87 -5.52 -8.46
CA GLU A 107 -0.27 -5.42 -7.14
C GLU A 107 1.26 -5.34 -7.22
N ILE A 108 1.88 -6.18 -8.05
CA ILE A 108 3.34 -6.14 -8.30
C ILE A 108 3.73 -4.77 -8.86
N LYS A 109 2.98 -4.27 -9.85
CA LYS A 109 3.18 -2.94 -10.43
C LYS A 109 3.10 -1.88 -9.33
N PHE A 110 2.02 -1.88 -8.54
CA PHE A 110 1.83 -0.92 -7.46
C PHE A 110 3.00 -0.96 -6.47
N LEU A 111 3.44 -2.16 -6.08
CA LEU A 111 4.52 -2.35 -5.12
C LEU A 111 5.89 -1.90 -5.65
N ARG A 112 6.14 -2.07 -6.96
CA ARG A 112 7.32 -1.49 -7.63
C ARG A 112 7.29 0.03 -7.62
N LEU A 113 6.13 0.64 -7.89
CA LEU A 113 5.98 2.10 -7.78
C LEU A 113 6.13 2.57 -6.34
N LEU A 114 5.52 1.87 -5.38
CA LEU A 114 5.68 2.13 -3.95
C LEU A 114 7.15 2.15 -3.57
N ARG A 115 7.89 1.09 -3.93
CA ARG A 115 9.33 0.97 -3.71
C ARG A 115 10.12 2.13 -4.31
N SER A 116 9.82 2.57 -5.53
CA SER A 116 10.58 3.64 -6.20
C SER A 116 10.44 5.00 -5.52
N LYS A 117 9.44 5.16 -4.63
CA LYS A 117 9.19 6.38 -3.84
C LYS A 117 9.78 6.39 -2.44
N LEU A 118 10.30 5.26 -2.00
CA LEU A 118 10.97 5.15 -0.72
C LEU A 118 12.47 5.43 -0.90
N LYS A 119 13.04 6.15 0.06
CA LYS A 119 14.47 6.52 0.10
C LYS A 119 15.36 5.38 0.60
N LEU A 120 14.79 4.22 0.90
CA LEU A 120 15.52 3.02 1.31
C LEU A 120 16.49 2.54 0.24
N HIS A 121 17.66 2.09 0.69
CA HIS A 121 18.61 1.35 -0.13
C HIS A 121 18.17 -0.12 -0.25
N ASP A 122 18.45 -0.74 -1.40
CA ASP A 122 18.11 -2.15 -1.64
C ASP A 122 18.73 -3.10 -0.61
N GLU A 123 19.95 -2.81 -0.15
CA GLU A 123 20.63 -3.58 0.88
C GLU A 123 19.81 -3.65 2.18
N ILE A 124 19.25 -2.52 2.63
CA ILE A 124 18.43 -2.46 3.84
C ILE A 124 17.16 -3.30 3.69
N ILE A 125 16.55 -3.27 2.50
CA ILE A 125 15.33 -4.04 2.22
C ILE A 125 15.66 -5.54 2.17
N ARG A 126 16.77 -5.91 1.51
CA ARG A 126 17.24 -7.30 1.44
C ARG A 126 17.62 -7.86 2.80
N ASP A 127 18.28 -7.07 3.63
CA ASP A 127 18.67 -7.47 4.98
C ASP A 127 17.45 -7.73 5.87
N ARG A 128 16.36 -6.95 5.68
CA ARG A 128 15.15 -7.08 6.49
C ARG A 128 14.16 -8.12 5.98
N PHE A 129 13.96 -8.20 4.67
CA PHE A 129 12.89 -9.00 4.07
C PHE A 129 13.41 -10.17 3.20
N GLY A 130 14.73 -10.25 3.00
CA GLY A 130 15.32 -11.21 2.06
C GLY A 130 15.17 -10.77 0.60
N ALA A 131 15.44 -11.70 -0.31
CA ALA A 131 15.29 -11.46 -1.74
C ALA A 131 13.81 -11.52 -2.13
N VAL A 132 13.23 -10.36 -2.49
CA VAL A 132 11.86 -10.25 -3.00
C VAL A 132 11.91 -10.25 -4.53
N GLU A 133 11.52 -11.36 -5.15
CA GLU A 133 11.75 -11.65 -6.59
C GLU A 133 11.21 -10.58 -7.54
N TYR A 134 10.08 -9.98 -7.21
CA TYR A 134 9.42 -8.98 -8.05
C TYR A 134 9.81 -7.53 -7.71
N LEU A 135 10.57 -7.29 -6.65
CA LEU A 135 10.96 -5.95 -6.20
C LEU A 135 12.30 -5.50 -6.79
N PHE A 136 13.24 -6.44 -6.92
CA PHE A 136 14.58 -6.19 -7.42
C PHE A 136 14.72 -6.83 -8.80
N ASP A 137 14.83 -6.03 -9.84
CA ASP A 137 15.20 -6.57 -11.16
C ASP A 137 16.61 -7.19 -11.07
N LYS A 138 16.86 -8.24 -11.85
CA LYS A 138 18.07 -9.09 -11.73
C LYS A 138 19.33 -8.39 -12.27
N ASP A 139 19.69 -7.19 -11.84
CA ASP A 139 21.06 -6.61 -11.92
C ASP A 139 21.10 -5.13 -11.47
N TYR A 140 21.01 -4.86 -10.17
CA TYR A 140 21.09 -3.50 -9.62
C TYR A 140 22.43 -3.14 -8.98
N SER A 141 23.54 -3.77 -9.41
CA SER A 141 24.86 -3.34 -8.92
C SER A 141 25.35 -2.02 -9.52
N LYS A 142 24.66 -1.40 -10.50
CA LYS A 142 25.23 -0.22 -11.19
C LYS A 142 24.33 0.95 -11.61
N ASP A 143 23.02 0.83 -11.72
CA ASP A 143 22.25 1.93 -12.32
C ASP A 143 21.10 2.39 -11.42
N ILE A 144 21.18 3.66 -11.03
CA ILE A 144 20.06 4.47 -10.55
C ILE A 144 18.86 4.18 -11.47
N VAL A 145 17.78 3.69 -10.87
CA VAL A 145 16.52 3.28 -11.49
C VAL A 145 16.20 4.16 -12.71
N LYS A 146 16.19 3.56 -13.91
CA LYS A 146 15.68 4.23 -15.11
C LYS A 146 14.26 4.70 -14.82
N GLU A 147 14.07 6.00 -14.92
CA GLU A 147 12.78 6.68 -14.83
C GLU A 147 11.84 6.18 -15.94
N GLU A 148 11.11 5.09 -15.70
CA GLU A 148 9.75 5.05 -16.22
C GLU A 148 9.00 6.15 -15.48
N THR A 149 8.57 7.19 -16.22
CA THR A 149 7.97 8.35 -15.58
C THR A 149 6.69 7.91 -14.89
N HIS A 150 6.38 8.51 -13.74
CA HIS A 150 5.12 8.31 -13.04
C HIS A 150 3.90 8.24 -13.96
N LYS A 151 3.86 9.14 -14.96
CA LYS A 151 2.75 9.23 -15.92
C LYS A 151 2.63 7.97 -16.78
N ASP A 152 3.75 7.39 -17.21
CA ASP A 152 3.75 6.18 -18.04
C ASP A 152 3.24 4.98 -17.23
N PHE A 153 3.64 4.87 -15.97
CA PHE A 153 3.13 3.83 -15.07
C PHE A 153 1.63 3.99 -14.77
N PHE A 154 1.17 5.19 -14.41
CA PHE A 154 -0.26 5.46 -14.17
C PHE A 154 -1.13 5.22 -15.41
N SER A 155 -0.56 5.37 -16.61
CA SER A 155 -1.28 5.08 -17.86
C SER A 155 -1.42 3.58 -18.16
N THR A 156 -0.53 2.75 -17.58
CA THR A 156 -0.47 1.29 -17.81
C THR A 156 -1.06 0.47 -16.66
N LEU A 157 -1.24 1.08 -15.49
CA LEU A 157 -2.08 0.56 -14.43
C LEU A 157 -3.50 0.38 -14.96
N ALA A 158 -3.86 -0.86 -15.26
CA ALA A 158 -5.22 -1.25 -15.59
C ALA A 158 -6.03 -1.37 -14.30
N ILE A 159 -6.18 -0.24 -13.60
CA ILE A 159 -7.07 -0.11 -12.45
C ILE A 159 -8.48 -0.16 -13.03
N PRO A 160 -9.26 -1.24 -12.82
CA PRO A 160 -10.57 -1.37 -13.43
C PRO A 160 -11.49 -0.23 -12.98
N GLU A 161 -12.45 0.16 -13.82
CA GLU A 161 -13.57 0.98 -13.34
C GLU A 161 -14.38 0.11 -12.37
N PHE A 162 -14.12 0.26 -11.07
CA PHE A 162 -14.53 -0.65 -9.99
C PHE A 162 -16.03 -0.61 -9.65
N LYS A 163 -16.91 -0.74 -10.63
CA LYS A 163 -18.32 -1.05 -10.37
C LYS A 163 -18.50 -2.31 -9.51
N THR A 164 -17.47 -3.16 -9.38
CA THR A 164 -17.43 -4.41 -8.62
C THR A 164 -16.98 -4.31 -7.16
N LEU A 165 -16.22 -3.28 -6.74
CA LEU A 165 -15.82 -3.12 -5.32
C LEU A 165 -16.94 -2.57 -4.42
N ALA A 166 -17.99 -2.01 -5.02
CA ALA A 166 -19.11 -1.41 -4.32
C ALA A 166 -19.95 -2.40 -3.49
N GLU A 167 -19.73 -3.71 -3.65
CA GLU A 167 -20.49 -4.77 -2.97
C GLU A 167 -19.82 -5.29 -1.69
N TYR A 168 -18.56 -4.91 -1.41
CA TYR A 168 -17.89 -5.36 -0.19
C TYR A 168 -18.37 -4.57 1.02
N ASP A 169 -18.96 -5.29 1.99
CA ASP A 169 -19.50 -4.74 3.23
C ASP A 169 -18.47 -4.80 4.37
N PHE A 170 -17.74 -3.70 4.56
CA PHE A 170 -16.76 -3.56 5.63
C PHE A 170 -17.40 -3.44 7.01
N SER A 171 -18.73 -3.34 7.16
CA SER A 171 -19.38 -3.40 8.48
C SER A 171 -19.18 -4.75 9.17
N ARG A 172 -18.86 -5.80 8.40
CA ARG A 172 -18.37 -7.10 8.93
C ARG A 172 -17.05 -6.94 9.69
N MET A 173 -16.39 -5.79 9.57
CA MET A 173 -15.22 -5.39 10.36
C MET A 173 -15.46 -5.11 11.83
N MET A 174 -16.70 -4.80 12.19
CA MET A 174 -17.08 -4.51 13.56
C MET A 174 -17.45 -5.77 14.36
N LYS A 175 -17.51 -6.94 13.71
CA LYS A 175 -17.81 -8.22 14.36
C LYS A 175 -16.51 -8.97 14.66
N GLU A 176 -15.91 -8.67 15.81
CA GLU A 176 -15.07 -9.59 16.61
C GLU A 176 -14.86 -9.02 18.01
#